data_AF-A0A0G3XGQ1-F1
#
_entry.id   AF-A0A0G3XGQ1-F1
#
_cell.length_a   1.000
_cell.length_b   1.000
_cell.length_c   1.000
_cell.angle_alpha   90.00
_cell.angle_beta   90.00
_cell.angle_gamma   90.00
#
_symmetry.space_group_name_H-M   'P 1'
#
loop_
_entity.id
_entity.type
_entity.pdbx_description
1 polymer ?
#
loop_
_entity_poly.entity_id
_entity_poly.type
_entity_poly.pdbx_seq_one_letter_code
_entity_poly.pdbx_strand_id
1 'polypeptide(L)'
;MEQNACRLCRKHRALAIAIVASVSVAGCDAPPDPEKSGTEAPSTPQPPVEPSPPVDPDAAPIPPQRLAVDLTRNEWATAENKAQCAPLVLTSDGGAKGEPRRANFAGGWGVAFDTDDVRSAFGVAGPGLVPADSADGQRARIRGQWPYFIELPDLPQPAFAGYGIEGAAPYSTDTPDGVGDNSLAYVRVAGQACTYNVWSRLGRAHLEVLLQSLRPGAVE
;
A
#
# COMPACT_ATOMS: atom_id res chain seq x y z
N MET A 1 -8.00 25.16 -63.68
CA MET A 1 -9.33 25.75 -63.90
C MET A 1 -10.28 25.00 -62.99
N GLU A 2 -10.46 25.50 -61.76
CA GLU A 2 -11.61 26.33 -61.29
C GLU A 2 -12.64 25.42 -60.62
N GLN A 3 -12.72 25.37 -59.28
CA GLN A 3 -13.40 26.31 -58.36
C GLN A 3 -14.94 26.24 -58.41
N ASN A 4 -15.56 25.78 -57.31
CA ASN A 4 -16.71 26.38 -56.58
C ASN A 4 -17.24 25.35 -55.56
N ALA A 5 -17.09 25.45 -54.24
CA ALA A 5 -17.45 26.51 -53.27
C ALA A 5 -18.97 26.68 -53.05
N CYS A 6 -19.46 26.16 -51.93
CA CYS A 6 -20.62 26.64 -51.15
C CYS A 6 -20.50 26.00 -49.75
N ARG A 7 -19.85 26.58 -48.73
CA ARG A 7 -20.14 27.77 -47.88
C ARG A 7 -21.53 27.79 -47.21
N LEU A 8 -21.45 27.82 -45.87
CA LEU A 8 -22.45 28.25 -44.85
C LEU A 8 -23.60 27.25 -44.60
N CYS A 9 -23.88 26.83 -43.37
CA CYS A 9 -24.19 27.73 -42.28
C CYS A 9 -23.76 27.23 -40.90
N ARG A 10 -23.00 28.10 -40.24
CA ARG A 10 -22.49 28.08 -38.87
C ARG A 10 -23.61 28.49 -37.92
N LYS A 11 -23.92 27.69 -36.89
CA LYS A 11 -24.55 28.20 -35.66
C LYS A 11 -23.93 27.54 -34.43
N HIS A 12 -22.79 28.12 -34.03
CA HIS A 12 -22.35 28.08 -32.64
C HIS A 12 -23.40 28.79 -31.78
N ARG A 13 -23.93 28.11 -30.77
CA ARG A 13 -24.51 28.76 -29.59
C ARG A 13 -23.52 28.57 -28.45
N ALA A 14 -22.59 29.50 -28.34
CA ALA A 14 -21.86 29.75 -27.12
C ALA A 14 -22.85 30.34 -26.12
N LEU A 15 -23.19 29.57 -25.08
CA LEU A 15 -23.96 30.06 -23.95
C LEU A 15 -22.94 30.64 -22.95
N ALA A 16 -22.84 31.96 -22.96
CA ALA A 16 -22.13 32.72 -21.95
C ALA A 16 -22.92 32.65 -20.64
N ILE A 17 -22.38 31.95 -19.63
CA ILE A 17 -22.84 32.06 -18.25
C ILE A 17 -21.84 32.96 -17.53
N ALA A 18 -22.26 34.20 -17.34
CA ALA A 18 -21.62 35.16 -16.45
C ALA A 18 -21.81 34.68 -15.00
N ILE A 19 -20.74 34.20 -14.37
CA ILE A 19 -20.72 33.97 -12.94
C ILE A 19 -20.26 35.27 -12.28
N VAL A 20 -21.21 35.87 -11.56
CA VAL A 20 -21.08 37.08 -10.76
C VAL A 20 -20.06 36.85 -9.65
N ALA A 21 -19.03 37.70 -9.62
CA ALA A 21 -18.11 37.81 -8.50
C ALA A 21 -18.80 38.56 -7.35
N SER A 22 -19.06 37.87 -6.25
CA SER A 22 -19.50 38.47 -4.99
C SER A 22 -18.31 38.52 -4.03
N VAL A 23 -17.69 39.69 -3.94
CA VAL A 23 -16.76 40.05 -2.87
C VAL A 23 -17.59 40.45 -1.66
N SER A 24 -17.42 39.77 -0.53
CA SER A 24 -17.98 40.17 0.76
C SER A 24 -16.88 40.19 1.81
N VAL A 25 -17.03 41.16 2.70
CA VAL A 25 -16.01 41.84 3.51
C VAL A 25 -15.95 41.21 4.92
N ALA A 26 -14.77 41.29 5.53
CA ALA A 26 -14.49 41.28 6.97
C ALA A 26 -15.01 40.08 7.80
N GLY A 27 -14.11 39.13 8.05
CA GLY A 27 -14.07 38.39 9.31
C GLY A 27 -12.92 38.97 10.15
N CYS A 28 -13.22 39.39 11.38
CA CYS A 28 -12.31 40.07 12.28
C CYS A 28 -11.14 39.15 12.69
N ASP A 29 -9.91 39.61 12.46
CA ASP A 29 -8.72 39.14 13.15
C ASP A 29 -8.88 39.42 14.65
N ALA A 30 -9.01 38.36 15.44
CA ALA A 30 -8.80 38.44 16.88
C ALA A 30 -7.29 38.43 17.14
N PRO A 31 -6.75 39.33 17.98
CA PRO A 31 -5.33 39.31 18.32
C PRO A 31 -4.95 37.99 19.02
N PRO A 32 -3.79 37.39 18.73
CA PRO A 32 -3.31 36.25 19.49
C PRO A 32 -2.96 36.70 20.91
N ASP A 33 -3.61 36.05 21.87
CA ASP A 33 -3.41 36.20 23.31
C ASP A 33 -1.95 35.81 23.66
N PRO A 34 -1.08 36.73 24.11
CA PRO A 34 0.31 36.42 24.41
C PRO A 34 0.45 35.92 25.85
N GLU A 35 -0.31 34.90 26.26
CA GLU A 35 -0.20 34.37 27.62
C GLU A 35 -0.76 32.94 27.73
N LYS A 36 0.09 31.96 27.37
CA LYS A 36 0.13 30.61 27.97
C LYS A 36 1.36 29.84 27.49
N SER A 37 2.53 30.46 27.67
CA SER A 37 3.77 29.70 27.83
C SER A 37 3.84 29.27 29.28
N GLY A 38 3.33 28.08 29.54
CA GLY A 38 3.29 27.45 30.85
C GLY A 38 3.22 25.95 30.66
N THR A 39 4.35 25.35 30.31
CA THR A 39 4.58 23.91 30.55
C THR A 39 4.72 23.75 32.05
N GLU A 40 3.60 23.79 32.77
CA GLU A 40 3.54 23.32 34.14
C GLU A 40 3.28 21.81 34.08
N ALA A 41 4.29 21.03 34.45
CA ALA A 41 4.16 19.59 34.57
C ALA A 41 3.05 19.27 35.59
N PRO A 42 2.18 18.28 35.32
CA PRO A 42 1.24 17.79 36.32
C PRO A 42 2.01 17.36 37.57
N SER A 43 1.80 18.03 38.71
CA SER A 43 2.42 17.70 40.00
C SER A 43 1.76 16.52 40.71
N THR A 44 1.07 15.64 39.97
CA THR A 44 0.46 14.44 40.50
C THR A 44 1.52 13.34 40.58
N PRO A 45 1.76 12.72 41.76
CA PRO A 45 2.69 11.58 41.85
C PRO A 45 2.24 10.47 40.90
N GLN A 46 3.08 10.15 39.91
CA GLN A 46 2.88 8.95 39.10
C GLN A 46 2.98 7.74 40.05
N PRO A 47 2.04 6.78 39.99
CA PRO A 47 2.19 5.52 40.70
C PRO A 47 3.51 4.85 40.28
N PRO A 48 4.18 4.11 41.19
CA PRO A 48 5.43 3.43 40.85
C PRO A 48 5.25 2.59 39.58
N VAL A 49 6.11 2.83 38.59
CA VAL A 49 6.19 1.98 37.40
C VAL A 49 6.60 0.60 37.92
N GLU A 50 5.69 -0.37 37.89
CA GLU A 50 6.04 -1.75 38.17
C GLU A 50 7.14 -2.17 37.19
N PRO A 51 8.26 -2.73 37.68
CA PRO A 51 9.31 -3.21 36.79
C PRO A 51 8.73 -4.32 35.91
N SER A 52 8.89 -4.17 34.59
CA SER A 52 8.56 -5.23 33.64
C SER A 52 9.22 -6.54 34.08
N PRO A 53 8.52 -7.69 33.98
CA PRO A 53 9.09 -8.96 34.38
C PRO A 53 10.41 -9.23 33.63
N PRO A 54 11.39 -9.90 34.27
CA PRO A 54 12.67 -10.19 33.63
C PRO A 54 12.44 -11.05 32.37
N VAL A 55 13.03 -10.60 31.25
CA VAL A 55 13.04 -11.37 30.01
C VAL A 55 13.92 -12.59 30.21
N ASP A 56 13.36 -13.79 30.02
CA ASP A 56 14.11 -15.04 30.03
C ASP A 56 15.03 -15.07 28.79
N PRO A 57 16.36 -15.08 28.95
CA PRO A 57 17.31 -15.06 27.84
C PRO A 57 17.26 -16.35 27.00
N ASP A 58 16.69 -17.43 27.52
CA ASP A 58 16.55 -18.72 26.85
C ASP A 58 15.15 -18.93 26.25
N ALA A 59 14.24 -17.97 26.41
CA ALA A 59 12.93 -18.03 25.79
C ALA A 59 13.05 -17.96 24.26
N ALA A 60 12.54 -19.01 23.60
CA ALA A 60 12.45 -19.02 22.15
C ALA A 60 11.67 -17.78 21.66
N PRO A 61 12.12 -17.09 20.60
CA PRO A 61 11.41 -15.94 20.06
C PRO A 61 9.97 -16.34 19.72
N ILE A 62 9.00 -15.59 20.25
CA ILE A 62 7.59 -15.78 19.90
C ILE A 62 7.46 -15.45 18.41
N PRO A 63 6.94 -16.38 17.55
CA PRO A 63 6.72 -16.09 16.15
C PRO A 63 5.74 -14.92 16.01
N PRO A 64 5.99 -13.97 15.10
CA PRO A 64 5.10 -12.83 14.95
C PRO A 64 3.71 -13.29 14.51
N GLN A 65 2.67 -12.66 15.06
CA GLN A 65 1.29 -12.99 14.75
C GLN A 65 0.99 -12.69 13.28
N ARG A 66 0.44 -13.68 12.57
CA ARG A 66 0.01 -13.51 11.18
C ARG A 66 -1.35 -12.83 11.12
N LEU A 67 -1.50 -11.90 10.19
CA LEU A 67 -2.72 -11.12 9.99
C LEU A 67 -3.67 -11.84 9.03
N ALA A 68 -4.97 -11.79 9.34
CA ALA A 68 -6.06 -12.24 8.48
C ALA A 68 -5.91 -13.67 7.91
N VAL A 69 -5.25 -14.58 8.64
CA VAL A 69 -4.89 -15.92 8.13
C VAL A 69 -6.07 -16.68 7.54
N ASP A 70 -7.19 -16.71 8.27
CA ASP A 70 -8.38 -17.45 7.85
C ASP A 70 -9.00 -16.85 6.59
N LEU A 71 -9.07 -15.51 6.51
CA LEU A 71 -9.58 -14.82 5.34
C LEU A 71 -8.67 -15.08 4.13
N THR A 72 -7.35 -14.91 4.29
CA THR A 72 -6.39 -15.18 3.21
C THR A 72 -6.51 -16.61 2.69
N ARG A 73 -6.56 -17.61 3.60
CA ARG A 73 -6.73 -19.01 3.22
C ARG A 73 -8.04 -19.22 2.45
N ASN A 74 -9.14 -18.66 2.93
CA ASN A 74 -10.46 -18.82 2.31
C ASN A 74 -10.50 -18.20 0.91
N GLU A 75 -9.94 -17.00 0.72
CA GLU A 75 -9.87 -16.37 -0.60
C GLU A 75 -8.97 -17.16 -1.55
N TRP A 76 -7.79 -17.55 -1.10
CA TRP A 76 -6.86 -18.38 -1.87
C TRP A 76 -7.46 -19.73 -2.28
N ALA A 77 -8.20 -20.39 -1.39
CA ALA A 77 -8.81 -21.69 -1.67
C ALA A 77 -9.82 -21.66 -2.84
N THR A 78 -10.35 -20.48 -3.16
CA THR A 78 -11.27 -20.27 -4.29
C THR A 78 -10.59 -19.80 -5.57
N ALA A 79 -9.30 -19.43 -5.51
CA ALA A 79 -8.58 -18.86 -6.64
C ALA A 79 -8.23 -19.92 -7.70
N GLU A 80 -8.32 -19.54 -8.98
CA GLU A 80 -7.99 -20.40 -10.11
C GLU A 80 -6.51 -20.78 -10.12
N ASN A 81 -5.64 -19.88 -9.64
CA ASN A 81 -4.19 -20.05 -9.59
C ASN A 81 -3.67 -20.79 -8.34
N LYS A 82 -4.53 -21.28 -7.44
CA LYS A 82 -4.12 -21.85 -6.14
C LYS A 82 -3.17 -23.04 -6.23
N ALA A 83 -3.21 -23.79 -7.33
CA ALA A 83 -2.33 -24.93 -7.57
C ALA A 83 -0.88 -24.52 -7.90
N GLN A 84 -0.65 -23.26 -8.27
CA GLN A 84 0.63 -22.73 -8.72
C GLN A 84 1.15 -21.59 -7.83
N CYS A 85 0.25 -20.97 -7.05
CA CYS A 85 0.53 -19.85 -6.16
C CYS A 85 0.14 -20.24 -4.74
N ALA A 86 1.11 -20.32 -3.83
CA ALA A 86 0.81 -20.46 -2.40
C ALA A 86 0.38 -19.09 -1.83
N PRO A 87 -0.50 -19.04 -0.82
CA PRO A 87 -0.90 -17.77 -0.23
C PRO A 87 0.29 -17.12 0.49
N LEU A 88 0.32 -15.79 0.52
CA LEU A 88 1.22 -15.00 1.37
C LEU A 88 0.39 -14.24 2.40
N VAL A 89 0.94 -14.08 3.60
CA VAL A 89 0.31 -13.33 4.70
C VAL A 89 1.28 -12.31 5.27
N LEU A 90 0.72 -11.25 5.85
CA LEU A 90 1.47 -10.23 6.57
C LEU A 90 1.60 -10.65 8.04
N THR A 91 2.67 -10.21 8.69
CA THR A 91 2.86 -10.36 10.14
C THR A 91 2.94 -9.02 10.87
N SER A 92 2.81 -7.93 10.12
CA SER A 92 2.75 -6.56 10.63
C SER A 92 1.86 -5.74 9.71
N ASP A 93 1.10 -4.83 10.31
CA ASP A 93 0.33 -3.79 9.64
C ASP A 93 1.04 -2.43 9.73
N GLY A 94 2.32 -2.42 10.14
CA GLY A 94 3.07 -1.18 10.35
C GLY A 94 2.48 -0.24 11.41
N GLY A 95 1.62 -0.75 12.31
CA GLY A 95 0.90 0.05 13.30
C GLY A 95 -0.34 0.76 12.75
N ALA A 96 -0.74 0.48 11.51
CA ALA A 96 -1.87 1.12 10.85
C ALA A 96 -3.25 0.70 11.40
N LYS A 97 -3.32 -0.40 12.17
CA LYS A 97 -4.57 -0.96 12.74
C LYS A 97 -5.62 -1.26 11.66
N GLY A 98 -5.16 -1.85 10.55
CA GLY A 98 -6.02 -2.11 9.40
C GLY A 98 -7.00 -3.26 9.66
N GLU A 99 -8.27 -3.06 9.30
CA GLU A 99 -9.31 -4.10 9.35
C GLU A 99 -9.30 -4.90 8.04
N PRO A 100 -9.15 -6.24 8.10
CA PRO A 100 -9.04 -7.07 6.90
C PRO A 100 -10.37 -7.26 6.18
N ARG A 101 -10.31 -7.26 4.84
CA ARG A 101 -11.43 -7.62 3.97
C ARG A 101 -10.96 -8.26 2.67
N ARG A 102 -11.90 -8.93 2.00
CA ARG A 102 -11.68 -9.42 0.63
C ARG A 102 -11.31 -8.27 -0.31
N ALA A 103 -10.34 -8.53 -1.18
CA ALA A 103 -10.04 -7.73 -2.36
C ALA A 103 -10.19 -8.61 -3.61
N ASN A 104 -10.96 -8.13 -4.58
CA ASN A 104 -11.24 -8.90 -5.79
C ASN A 104 -10.13 -8.69 -6.82
N PHE A 105 -9.50 -9.78 -7.25
CA PHE A 105 -8.56 -9.83 -8.36
C PHE A 105 -9.02 -10.91 -9.35
N ALA A 106 -9.09 -10.60 -10.64
CA ALA A 106 -9.58 -11.53 -11.64
C ALA A 106 -8.66 -12.78 -11.72
N GLY A 107 -9.22 -13.97 -11.47
CA GLY A 107 -8.49 -15.25 -11.52
C GLY A 107 -7.54 -15.53 -10.35
N GLY A 108 -7.46 -14.62 -9.37
CA GLY A 108 -6.56 -14.71 -8.23
C GLY A 108 -7.27 -14.56 -6.88
N TRP A 109 -6.50 -14.19 -5.86
CA TRP A 109 -7.00 -13.87 -4.52
C TRP A 109 -6.37 -12.56 -4.03
N GLY A 110 -7.01 -11.91 -3.06
CA GLY A 110 -6.44 -10.76 -2.38
C GLY A 110 -7.13 -10.43 -1.08
N VAL A 111 -6.34 -9.91 -0.15
CA VAL A 111 -6.82 -9.34 1.12
C VAL A 111 -6.33 -7.91 1.20
N ALA A 112 -7.28 -7.00 1.39
CA ALA A 112 -7.01 -5.60 1.68
C ALA A 112 -7.24 -5.33 3.16
N PHE A 113 -6.57 -4.31 3.68
CA PHE A 113 -6.79 -3.79 5.01
C PHE A 113 -7.24 -2.34 4.88
N ASP A 114 -8.38 -2.04 5.48
CA ASP A 114 -8.96 -0.71 5.53
C ASP A 114 -8.55 -0.06 6.85
N THR A 115 -8.23 1.24 6.83
CA THR A 115 -8.13 2.05 8.05
C THR A 115 -9.39 2.91 8.17
N ASP A 116 -9.58 3.60 9.29
CA ASP A 116 -10.73 4.49 9.49
C ASP A 116 -10.86 5.54 8.37
N ASP A 117 -9.73 6.05 7.88
CA ASP A 117 -9.69 7.11 6.87
C ASP A 117 -9.47 6.60 5.43
N VAL A 118 -8.84 5.44 5.27
CA VAL A 118 -8.39 4.95 3.95
C VAL A 118 -8.87 3.53 3.70
N ARG A 119 -9.81 3.40 2.76
CA ARG A 119 -10.17 2.10 2.19
C ARG A 119 -9.05 1.56 1.32
N SER A 120 -8.75 0.28 1.48
CA SER A 120 -7.65 -0.43 0.84
C SER A 120 -6.31 0.23 1.16
N ALA A 121 -6.15 0.70 2.39
CA ALA A 121 -4.94 1.36 2.87
C ALA A 121 -3.69 0.56 2.54
N PHE A 122 -3.77 -0.77 2.64
CA PHE A 122 -2.73 -1.68 2.18
C PHE A 122 -3.30 -3.06 1.89
N GLY A 123 -2.45 -3.98 1.42
CA GLY A 123 -2.82 -5.39 1.30
C GLY A 123 -1.86 -6.22 0.48
N VAL A 124 -2.25 -7.48 0.29
CA VAL A 124 -1.51 -8.50 -0.45
C VAL A 124 -2.45 -9.29 -1.35
N ALA A 125 -1.98 -9.62 -2.55
CA ALA A 125 -2.72 -10.39 -3.52
C ALA A 125 -1.82 -11.30 -4.35
N GLY A 126 -2.37 -12.45 -4.75
CA GLY A 126 -1.84 -13.29 -5.82
C GLY A 126 -2.75 -13.18 -7.04
N PRO A 127 -2.65 -12.09 -7.84
CA PRO A 127 -3.65 -11.73 -8.85
C PRO A 127 -3.69 -12.66 -10.07
N GLY A 128 -2.67 -13.49 -10.28
CA GLY A 128 -2.64 -14.41 -11.41
C GLY A 128 -1.25 -15.00 -11.68
N LEU A 129 -1.15 -15.72 -12.79
CA LEU A 129 0.09 -16.32 -13.27
C LEU A 129 0.82 -15.35 -14.19
N VAL A 130 2.15 -15.34 -14.11
CA VAL A 130 3.00 -14.75 -15.14
C VAL A 130 3.68 -15.93 -15.83
N PRO A 131 3.85 -15.94 -17.17
CA PRO A 131 4.65 -16.96 -17.83
C PRO A 131 5.96 -17.15 -17.06
N ALA A 132 6.27 -18.40 -16.74
CA ALA A 132 7.46 -18.74 -15.97
C ALA A 132 8.69 -18.51 -16.86
N ASP A 133 9.17 -17.28 -16.95
CA ASP A 133 10.56 -17.05 -17.29
C ASP A 133 11.39 -17.59 -16.12
N SER A 134 12.59 -18.11 -16.39
CA SER A 134 13.50 -18.55 -15.33
C SER A 134 13.70 -17.44 -14.30
N ALA A 135 13.84 -17.82 -13.02
CA ALA A 135 13.99 -16.86 -11.92
C ALA A 135 15.11 -15.84 -12.18
N ASP A 136 16.18 -16.27 -12.87
CA ASP A 136 17.32 -15.43 -13.25
C ASP A 136 16.93 -14.27 -14.18
N GLY A 137 16.06 -14.51 -15.16
CA GLY A 137 15.54 -13.46 -16.05
C GLY A 137 14.57 -12.51 -15.35
N GLN A 138 13.74 -13.05 -14.45
CA GLN A 138 12.77 -12.27 -13.69
C GLN A 138 13.43 -11.28 -12.73
N ARG A 139 14.52 -11.66 -12.07
CA ARG A 139 15.24 -10.78 -11.14
C ARG A 139 15.82 -9.56 -11.85
N ALA A 140 16.52 -9.77 -12.96
CA ALA A 140 17.09 -8.69 -13.75
C ALA A 140 15.98 -7.77 -14.31
N ARG A 141 14.88 -8.35 -14.80
CA ARG A 141 13.72 -7.60 -15.30
C ARG A 141 13.11 -6.71 -14.22
N ILE A 142 12.81 -7.27 -13.04
CA ILE A 142 12.20 -6.51 -11.94
C ILE A 142 13.14 -5.41 -11.44
N ARG A 143 14.44 -5.70 -11.31
CA ARG A 143 15.44 -4.71 -10.90
C ARG A 143 15.61 -3.56 -11.91
N GLY A 144 15.48 -3.84 -13.21
CA GLY A 144 15.53 -2.81 -14.24
C GLY A 144 14.22 -2.03 -14.42
N GLN A 145 13.09 -2.62 -14.04
CA GLN A 145 11.76 -2.01 -14.18
C GLN A 145 11.43 -1.05 -13.03
N TRP A 146 11.80 -1.39 -11.80
CA TRP A 146 11.35 -0.66 -10.61
C TRP A 146 12.45 0.24 -10.02
N PRO A 147 12.08 1.40 -9.43
CA PRO A 147 13.04 2.31 -8.81
C PRO A 147 13.69 1.75 -7.54
N TYR A 148 12.99 0.85 -6.82
CA TYR A 148 13.51 0.19 -5.63
C TYR A 148 13.44 -1.33 -5.76
N PHE A 149 14.34 -2.01 -5.05
CA PHE A 149 14.47 -3.45 -5.06
C PHE A 149 14.90 -3.96 -3.69
N ILE A 150 14.29 -5.04 -3.21
CA ILE A 150 14.62 -5.66 -1.92
C ILE A 150 14.60 -7.20 -2.01
N GLU A 151 15.50 -7.84 -1.25
CA GLU A 151 15.48 -9.29 -1.03
C GLU A 151 14.56 -9.63 0.15
N LEU A 152 13.86 -10.76 0.08
CA LEU A 152 12.87 -11.17 1.07
C LEU A 152 13.31 -12.47 1.75
N PRO A 153 14.22 -12.43 2.73
CA PRO A 153 14.89 -13.62 3.27
C PRO A 153 13.93 -14.59 3.98
N ASP A 154 12.80 -14.09 4.48
CA ASP A 154 11.81 -14.89 5.23
C ASP A 154 10.82 -15.66 4.35
N LEU A 155 11.00 -15.60 3.03
CA LEU A 155 10.24 -16.38 2.04
C LEU A 155 11.10 -17.48 1.40
N PRO A 156 10.49 -18.50 0.76
CA PRO A 156 11.24 -19.50 0.00
C PRO A 156 12.15 -18.89 -1.07
N GLN A 157 13.45 -19.20 -1.01
CA GLN A 157 14.48 -18.53 -1.81
C GLN A 157 14.70 -19.14 -3.20
N PRO A 158 15.08 -18.31 -4.21
CA PRO A 158 15.15 -16.84 -4.15
C PRO A 158 13.78 -16.16 -4.01
N ALA A 159 13.70 -15.14 -3.17
CA ALA A 159 12.53 -14.28 -3.06
C ALA A 159 12.92 -12.80 -3.01
N PHE A 160 12.24 -11.99 -3.81
CA PHE A 160 12.59 -10.59 -4.00
C PHE A 160 11.39 -9.76 -4.47
N ALA A 161 11.50 -8.44 -4.33
CA ALA A 161 10.50 -7.50 -4.80
C ALA A 161 11.13 -6.30 -5.50
N GLY A 162 10.49 -5.82 -6.56
CA GLY A 162 10.68 -4.47 -7.10
C GLY A 162 9.47 -3.62 -6.76
N TYR A 163 9.68 -2.37 -6.37
CA TYR A 163 8.61 -1.53 -5.85
C TYR A 163 8.83 -0.04 -6.09
N GLY A 164 7.74 0.72 -6.00
CA GLY A 164 7.65 2.15 -6.33
C GLY A 164 6.20 2.61 -6.34
N ILE A 165 5.91 3.70 -7.06
CA ILE A 165 4.53 4.06 -7.39
C ILE A 165 3.98 3.06 -8.42
N GLU A 166 2.69 2.75 -8.31
CA GLU A 166 1.96 1.93 -9.27
C GLU A 166 2.28 2.32 -10.71
N GLY A 167 2.50 1.32 -11.57
CA GLY A 167 3.05 1.54 -12.93
C GLY A 167 4.57 1.63 -13.00
N ALA A 168 5.28 1.28 -11.91
CA ALA A 168 6.73 1.38 -11.78
C ALA A 168 7.28 2.80 -11.92
N ALA A 169 6.46 3.79 -11.55
CA ALA A 169 6.86 5.18 -11.50
C ALA A 169 7.73 5.46 -10.24
N PRO A 170 8.69 6.40 -10.32
CA PRO A 170 9.38 6.89 -9.14
C PRO A 170 8.41 7.69 -8.25
N TYR A 171 8.74 7.79 -6.96
CA TYR A 171 8.06 8.74 -6.06
C TYR A 171 8.33 10.18 -6.51
N SER A 172 7.35 11.06 -6.34
CA SER A 172 7.51 12.49 -6.60
C SER A 172 8.55 13.10 -5.65
N THR A 173 9.27 14.12 -6.11
CA THR A 173 10.17 14.90 -5.25
C THR A 173 9.42 15.70 -4.20
N ASP A 174 8.16 16.06 -4.46
CA ASP A 174 7.32 16.84 -3.55
C ASP A 174 6.76 15.98 -2.41
N THR A 175 6.56 14.69 -2.68
CA THR A 175 6.08 13.68 -1.71
C THR A 175 6.98 12.44 -1.78
N PRO A 176 8.21 12.51 -1.25
CA PRO A 176 9.22 11.47 -1.44
C PRO A 176 8.86 10.12 -0.81
N ASP A 177 7.93 10.11 0.13
CA ASP A 177 7.39 8.89 0.74
C ASP A 177 6.08 8.42 0.10
N GLY A 178 5.50 9.13 -0.88
CA GLY A 178 4.31 8.70 -1.62
C GLY A 178 3.06 8.48 -0.78
N VAL A 179 2.92 9.17 0.37
CA VAL A 179 1.71 9.08 1.20
C VAL A 179 0.51 9.59 0.40
N GLY A 180 -0.57 8.81 0.37
CA GLY A 180 -1.77 9.09 -0.44
C GLY A 180 -1.70 8.54 -1.86
N ASP A 181 -0.50 8.30 -2.40
CA ASP A 181 -0.30 7.62 -3.68
C ASP A 181 -0.40 6.10 -3.53
N ASN A 182 -0.67 5.40 -4.63
CA ASN A 182 -0.64 3.94 -4.65
C ASN A 182 0.80 3.44 -4.78
N SER A 183 1.45 3.13 -3.65
CA SER A 183 2.71 2.40 -3.67
C SER A 183 2.43 0.92 -3.93
N LEU A 184 3.20 0.30 -4.82
CA LEU A 184 3.02 -1.09 -5.26
C LEU A 184 4.37 -1.81 -5.34
N ALA A 185 4.36 -3.08 -4.98
CA ALA A 185 5.47 -4.00 -5.14
C ALA A 185 5.04 -5.23 -5.91
N TYR A 186 5.90 -5.67 -6.82
CA TYR A 186 5.84 -6.98 -7.47
C TYR A 186 6.82 -7.93 -6.80
N VAL A 187 6.27 -8.96 -6.15
CA VAL A 187 7.03 -9.94 -5.38
C VAL A 187 7.12 -11.25 -6.15
N ARG A 188 8.32 -11.85 -6.17
CA ARG A 188 8.59 -13.18 -6.69
C ARG A 188 9.06 -14.09 -5.57
N VAL A 189 8.60 -15.33 -5.59
CA VAL A 189 8.98 -16.37 -4.64
C VAL A 189 9.34 -17.63 -5.44
N ALA A 190 10.42 -18.31 -5.03
CA ALA A 190 10.88 -19.51 -5.72
C ALA A 190 9.86 -20.63 -5.69
N GLY A 191 9.89 -21.47 -6.74
CA GLY A 191 8.99 -22.60 -6.89
C GLY A 191 7.55 -22.23 -7.25
N GLN A 192 7.25 -20.95 -7.51
CA GLN A 192 5.90 -20.46 -7.78
C GLN A 192 5.86 -19.68 -9.10
N ALA A 193 4.77 -19.81 -9.86
CA ALA A 193 4.59 -19.18 -11.17
C ALA A 193 3.93 -17.77 -11.08
N CYS A 194 4.09 -17.12 -9.94
CA CYS A 194 3.21 -16.03 -9.52
C CYS A 194 4.02 -14.76 -9.32
N THR A 195 3.41 -13.63 -9.69
CA THR A 195 3.84 -12.32 -9.20
C THR A 195 2.78 -11.86 -8.21
N TYR A 196 3.19 -11.70 -6.96
CA TYR A 196 2.30 -11.16 -5.94
C TYR A 196 2.34 -9.64 -5.99
N ASN A 197 1.20 -9.03 -5.70
CA ASN A 197 1.08 -7.59 -5.50
C ASN A 197 1.02 -7.32 -4.00
N VAL A 198 1.87 -6.44 -3.51
CA VAL A 198 1.76 -5.85 -2.17
C VAL A 198 1.67 -4.35 -2.36
N TRP A 199 0.67 -3.72 -1.75
CA TRP A 199 0.44 -2.30 -1.93
C TRP A 199 0.26 -1.56 -0.61
N SER A 200 0.51 -0.27 -0.65
CA SER A 200 0.32 0.67 0.46
C SER A 200 -0.04 2.05 -0.07
N ARG A 201 -1.08 2.65 0.50
CA ARG A 201 -1.45 4.06 0.35
C ARG A 201 -0.93 4.93 1.49
N LEU A 202 -0.31 4.28 2.48
CA LEU A 202 0.31 4.93 3.64
C LEU A 202 1.79 5.29 3.39
N GLY A 203 2.24 5.13 2.13
CA GLY A 203 3.56 5.49 1.67
C GLY A 203 4.58 4.34 1.60
N ARG A 204 5.77 4.70 1.14
CA ARG A 204 6.90 3.80 0.85
C ARG A 204 7.40 3.09 2.10
N ALA A 205 7.66 3.83 3.17
CA ALA A 205 8.19 3.24 4.41
C ALA A 205 7.22 2.18 4.96
N HIS A 206 5.91 2.45 4.88
CA HIS A 206 4.90 1.47 5.23
C HIS A 206 4.94 0.24 4.31
N LEU A 207 5.04 0.41 2.99
CA LEU A 207 5.20 -0.71 2.05
C LEU A 207 6.41 -1.59 2.37
N GLU A 208 7.54 -0.99 2.73
CA GLU A 208 8.77 -1.72 3.09
C GLU A 208 8.58 -2.57 4.35
N VAL A 209 7.87 -2.05 5.36
CA VAL A 209 7.47 -2.83 6.55
C VAL A 209 6.61 -4.03 6.14
N LEU A 210 5.62 -3.82 5.26
CA LEU A 210 4.77 -4.92 4.79
C LEU A 210 5.58 -6.00 4.09
N LEU A 211 6.50 -5.61 3.19
CA LEU A 211 7.37 -6.52 2.45
C LEU A 211 8.24 -7.36 3.38
N GLN A 212 8.86 -6.75 4.39
CA GLN A 212 9.67 -7.46 5.40
C GLN A 212 8.82 -8.39 6.28
N SER A 213 7.54 -8.06 6.46
CA SER A 213 6.60 -8.86 7.26
C SER A 213 6.01 -10.07 6.52
N LEU A 214 6.24 -10.22 5.21
CA LEU A 214 5.65 -11.29 4.40
C LEU A 214 6.09 -12.67 4.90
N ARG A 215 5.14 -13.59 5.02
CA ARG A 215 5.37 -15.01 5.32
C ARG A 215 4.52 -15.90 4.42
N PRO A 216 4.87 -17.18 4.23
CA PRO A 216 3.96 -18.15 3.64
C PRO A 216 2.66 -18.25 4.46
N GLY A 217 1.53 -18.33 3.77
CA GLY A 217 0.20 -18.56 4.34
C GLY A 217 -0.13 -20.04 4.49
N ALA A 218 -1.21 -20.32 5.23
CA ALA A 218 -1.75 -21.67 5.39
C ALA A 218 -2.46 -22.15 4.11
N VAL A 219 -2.32 -23.45 3.80
CA VAL A 219 -2.92 -24.10 2.62
C VAL A 219 -3.93 -25.19 2.97
N GLU A 220 -4.15 -25.44 4.27
CA GLU A 220 -5.08 -26.42 4.85
C GLU A 220 -6.06 -25.74 5.82
#